data_AF-A0A2W6BXG2-F1
#
_entry.id   AF-A0A2W6BXG2-F1
#
_cell.length_a   1.000
_cell.length_b   1.000
_cell.length_c   1.000
_cell.angle_alpha   90.00
_cell.angle_beta   90.00
_cell.angle_gamma   90.00
#
_symmetry.space_group_name_H-M   'P 1'
#
loop_
_entity.id
_entity.type
_entity.pdbx_description
1 polymer ?
#
loop_
_entity_poly.entity_id
_entity_poly.type
_entity_poly.pdbx_seq_one_letter_code
_entity_poly.pdbx_strand_id
1 'polypeptide(L)'
;MPARVTQGIQITASPEGARQFLDSLLEHKSVEWNGKTWVKQRGSVTLATLAALSVTRFPEGGPEDGTPSFVMLLGMGKTNAMFDRFFDLPAQTTTDLDDFYTLAEIFLHALQAWLHGEGIAQYQKWLDGQKRTPIPREMDQATFIEARRLGQGYSDGPTGQNWEASNNENELIHYLPNESLQLKVVPSGVLNWLGQPATVESIKAELQQAGVPAVLALHSVLHLIIENERVYVELDDLIRSLGWKPRSVAERGKMRSKVWRWLVLFQSSTLVGCRPGTYKDPMTRQIIDLTMDGPLIAITGRERAAQQAFDDSAPPIAVELVAGSWVSNFRNNRKVLSYYGDIRRLGRIQAGKPSGTWAQSIGLALHQRWREGATRSSHKTVGQDNHLTACRDKPFTRYELLTLFRPVPSVEDVLSGSNPVRAQTYWTEAIKLLKNEGVIGHYCELEKLPDVRQGWHDTWLNQPLDIRPTQESAKTQARLARTAERAKRRGRPPKKITS
;
A
#
# COMPACT_ATOMS: atom_id res chain seq x y z
N MET A 1 5.32 -55.02 -12.53
CA MET A 1 5.45 -55.21 -11.06
C MET A 1 4.15 -54.75 -10.42
N PRO A 2 3.49 -55.55 -9.55
CA PRO A 2 2.29 -55.08 -8.86
C PRO A 2 2.66 -54.03 -7.82
N ALA A 3 1.83 -53.01 -7.68
CA ALA A 3 2.00 -51.95 -6.69
C ALA A 3 1.94 -52.55 -5.28
N ARG A 4 2.96 -52.26 -4.45
CA ARG A 4 2.91 -52.54 -3.01
C ARG A 4 1.81 -51.69 -2.40
N VAL A 5 0.80 -52.34 -1.81
CA VAL A 5 -0.16 -51.70 -0.93
C VAL A 5 0.59 -51.27 0.33
N THR A 6 0.74 -49.97 0.54
CA THR A 6 1.28 -49.40 1.78
C THR A 6 0.21 -49.52 2.86
N GLN A 7 0.43 -50.39 3.86
CA GLN A 7 -0.43 -50.45 5.04
C GLN A 7 -0.15 -49.22 5.92
N GLY A 8 -1.15 -48.34 6.09
CA GLY A 8 -1.10 -47.28 7.10
C GLY A 8 -1.16 -47.87 8.50
N ILE A 9 -0.31 -47.39 9.41
CA ILE A 9 -0.37 -47.76 10.83
C ILE A 9 -1.22 -46.72 11.55
N GLN A 10 -2.23 -47.17 12.28
CA GLN A 10 -3.09 -46.35 13.14
C GLN A 10 -2.53 -46.36 14.56
N ILE A 11 -2.24 -45.18 15.11
CA ILE A 11 -1.84 -45.00 16.52
C ILE A 11 -2.97 -44.27 17.24
N THR A 12 -3.48 -44.88 18.32
CA THR A 12 -4.44 -44.26 19.24
C THR A 12 -3.70 -43.79 20.49
N ALA A 13 -3.74 -42.49 20.79
CA ALA A 13 -3.14 -41.89 21.99
C ALA A 13 -3.98 -40.72 22.50
N SER A 14 -3.88 -40.42 23.80
CA SER A 14 -4.39 -39.16 24.36
C SER A 14 -3.55 -37.97 23.84
N PRO A 15 -4.06 -36.72 23.90
CA PRO A 15 -3.30 -35.53 23.46
C PRO A 15 -1.93 -35.40 24.15
N GLU A 16 -1.88 -35.61 25.47
CA GLU A 16 -0.63 -35.63 26.24
C GLU A 16 0.33 -36.72 25.75
N GLY A 17 -0.19 -37.92 25.47
CA GLY A 17 0.59 -39.05 24.98
C GLY A 17 1.15 -38.82 23.57
N ALA A 18 0.34 -38.23 22.68
CA ALA A 18 0.78 -37.86 21.33
C ALA A 18 1.90 -36.81 21.37
N ARG A 19 1.79 -35.83 22.27
CA ARG A 19 2.82 -34.81 22.50
C ARG A 19 4.13 -35.42 23.01
N GLN A 20 4.06 -36.24 24.07
CA GLN A 20 5.24 -36.92 24.63
C GLN A 20 5.92 -37.84 23.61
N PHE A 21 5.15 -38.51 22.75
CA PHE A 21 5.69 -39.32 21.67
C PHE A 21 6.44 -38.47 20.65
N LEU A 22 5.85 -37.36 20.18
CA LEU A 22 6.48 -36.46 19.20
C LEU A 22 7.75 -35.80 19.76
N ASP A 23 7.70 -35.32 21.00
CA ASP A 23 8.85 -34.72 21.68
C ASP A 23 9.99 -35.75 21.81
N SER A 24 9.66 -36.98 22.23
CA SER A 24 10.63 -38.09 22.28
C SER A 24 11.22 -38.43 20.91
N LEU A 25 10.42 -38.37 19.84
CA LEU A 25 10.85 -38.72 18.48
C LEU A 25 11.69 -37.61 17.84
N LEU A 26 11.48 -36.36 18.26
CA LEU A 26 12.31 -35.22 17.87
C LEU A 26 13.68 -35.29 18.56
N GLU A 27 13.73 -35.66 19.83
CA GLU A 27 14.96 -35.72 20.64
C GLU A 27 15.80 -36.98 20.41
N HIS A 28 15.15 -38.12 20.19
CA HIS A 28 15.84 -39.42 20.09
C HIS A 28 15.84 -40.00 18.68
N LYS A 29 16.88 -40.78 18.36
CA LYS A 29 16.96 -41.52 17.09
C LYS A 29 15.95 -42.67 17.02
N SER A 30 15.44 -43.12 18.16
CA SER A 30 14.38 -44.10 18.24
C SER A 30 13.57 -43.95 19.53
N VAL A 31 12.28 -44.26 19.47
CA VAL A 31 11.35 -44.21 20.61
C VAL A 31 10.55 -45.51 20.66
N GLU A 32 10.40 -46.10 21.83
CA GLU A 32 9.43 -47.19 22.00
C GLU A 32 8.06 -46.64 22.36
N TRP A 33 7.04 -47.09 21.64
CA TRP A 33 5.66 -46.72 21.91
C TRP A 33 4.73 -47.90 21.64
N ASN A 34 3.88 -48.25 22.62
CA ASN A 34 2.99 -49.41 22.58
C ASN A 34 3.69 -50.72 22.16
N GLY A 35 4.88 -50.98 22.73
CA GLY A 35 5.65 -52.21 22.47
C GLY A 35 6.30 -52.30 21.09
N LYS A 36 6.36 -51.19 20.34
CA LYS A 36 7.04 -51.09 19.05
C LYS A 36 8.12 -50.02 19.08
N THR A 37 9.28 -50.32 18.52
CA THR A 37 10.38 -49.37 18.38
C THR A 37 10.24 -48.58 17.07
N TRP A 38 10.17 -47.26 17.18
CA TRP A 38 10.07 -46.33 16.08
C TRP A 38 11.44 -45.69 15.87
N VAL A 39 11.98 -45.70 14.65
CA VAL A 39 13.33 -45.20 14.35
C VAL A 39 13.29 -44.02 13.39
N LYS A 40 13.91 -42.91 13.77
CA LYS A 40 14.05 -41.67 12.99
C LYS A 40 15.05 -41.90 11.85
N GLN A 41 14.58 -42.00 10.60
CA GLN A 41 15.48 -42.07 9.44
C GLN A 41 16.04 -40.67 9.08
N ARG A 42 17.34 -40.58 8.80
CA ARG A 42 18.00 -39.34 8.36
C ARG A 42 17.35 -38.83 7.07
N GLY A 43 16.90 -37.57 7.07
CA GLY A 43 16.23 -36.93 5.92
C GLY A 43 14.71 -37.10 5.86
N SER A 44 14.11 -37.87 6.79
CA SER A 44 12.65 -38.09 6.83
C SER A 44 11.89 -37.16 7.77
N VAL A 45 12.56 -36.28 8.53
CA VAL A 45 11.88 -35.37 9.47
C VAL A 45 10.91 -34.43 8.74
N THR A 46 11.24 -34.01 7.52
CA THR A 46 10.34 -33.20 6.68
C THR A 46 9.12 -33.99 6.17
N LEU A 47 9.20 -35.33 6.11
CA LEU A 47 8.11 -36.20 5.63
C LEU A 47 7.29 -36.83 6.77
N ALA A 48 7.90 -37.04 7.94
CA ALA A 48 7.24 -37.56 9.14
C ALA A 48 6.43 -36.50 9.90
N THR A 49 6.59 -35.22 9.56
CA THR A 49 5.86 -34.10 10.21
C THR A 49 4.50 -33.82 9.54
N LEU A 50 4.11 -34.57 8.50
CA LEU A 50 2.75 -34.56 7.94
C LEU A 50 1.94 -35.73 8.52
N ALA A 51 1.64 -35.62 9.81
CA ALA A 51 0.64 -36.45 10.45
C ALA A 51 -0.75 -35.82 10.21
N ALA A 52 -1.57 -36.45 9.38
CA ALA A 52 -2.99 -36.14 9.35
C ALA A 52 -3.60 -36.57 10.70
N LEU A 53 -4.01 -35.60 11.52
CA LEU A 53 -4.83 -35.82 12.71
C LEU A 53 -6.30 -35.68 12.29
N SER A 54 -7.01 -36.79 12.11
CA SER A 54 -8.48 -36.75 12.00
C SER A 54 -9.11 -36.98 13.37
N VAL A 55 -9.99 -36.07 13.81
CA VAL A 55 -10.88 -36.28 14.94
C VAL A 55 -12.16 -36.94 14.41
N THR A 56 -12.26 -38.26 14.49
CA THR A 56 -13.52 -38.95 14.22
C THR A 56 -14.26 -39.20 15.53
N ARG A 57 -15.47 -38.64 15.70
CA ARG A 57 -16.46 -39.23 16.61
C ARG A 57 -16.91 -40.54 15.98
N PHE A 58 -16.61 -41.67 16.61
CA PHE A 58 -17.11 -42.96 16.15
C PHE A 58 -18.66 -42.97 16.16
N PRO A 59 -19.33 -43.41 15.09
CA PRO A 59 -20.67 -43.93 15.22
C PRO A 59 -20.58 -45.34 15.82
N GLU A 60 -21.18 -45.49 17.01
CA GLU A 60 -21.46 -46.74 17.73
C GLU A 60 -20.25 -47.67 18.00
N GLY A 61 -19.65 -47.52 19.20
CA GLY A 61 -18.66 -48.47 19.74
C GLY A 61 -17.33 -47.88 20.23
N GLY A 62 -17.29 -46.60 20.63
CA GLY A 62 -16.09 -45.98 21.23
C GLY A 62 -15.82 -46.45 22.67
N PRO A 63 -14.61 -46.19 23.21
CA PRO A 63 -14.27 -46.56 24.59
C PRO A 63 -15.19 -45.81 25.58
N GLU A 64 -15.69 -46.53 26.60
CA GLU A 64 -16.81 -46.12 27.48
C GLU A 64 -16.56 -44.83 28.29
N ASP A 65 -15.33 -44.36 28.34
CA ASP A 65 -14.84 -43.22 29.11
C ASP A 65 -14.93 -41.87 28.37
N GLY A 66 -15.39 -41.84 27.12
CA GLY A 66 -15.64 -40.60 26.37
C GLY A 66 -14.37 -39.84 25.97
N THR A 67 -13.21 -40.48 26.09
CA THR A 67 -11.91 -39.88 25.83
C THR A 67 -11.69 -39.77 24.31
N PRO A 68 -11.44 -38.57 23.76
CA PRO A 68 -11.24 -38.40 22.31
C PRO A 68 -10.02 -39.21 21.85
N SER A 69 -10.27 -40.15 20.94
CA SER A 69 -9.26 -41.02 20.35
C SER A 69 -8.81 -40.45 19.01
N PHE A 70 -7.49 -40.31 18.82
CA PHE A 70 -6.92 -39.79 17.57
C PHE A 70 -6.40 -40.93 16.71
N VAL A 71 -6.44 -40.74 15.39
CA VAL A 71 -5.80 -41.62 14.41
C VAL A 71 -4.71 -40.84 13.71
N MET A 72 -3.45 -41.22 13.96
CA MET A 72 -2.30 -40.72 13.22
C MET A 72 -1.96 -41.72 12.11
N LEU A 73 -2.01 -41.29 10.85
CA LEU A 73 -1.58 -42.10 9.70
C LEU A 73 -0.16 -41.70 9.29
N LEU A 74 0.80 -42.61 9.47
CA LEU A 74 2.18 -42.41 9.02
C LEU A 74 2.39 -43.13 7.67
N GLY A 75 2.46 -42.34 6.59
CA GLY A 75 2.73 -42.86 5.24
C GLY A 75 4.22 -42.87 4.93
N MET A 76 4.79 -44.04 4.60
CA MET A 76 6.11 -44.12 3.96
C MET A 76 5.94 -44.13 2.43
N GLY A 77 6.07 -42.95 1.80
CA GLY A 77 6.25 -42.79 0.35
C GLY A 77 5.02 -42.41 -0.48
N LYS A 78 5.24 -41.50 -1.46
CA LYS A 78 4.32 -40.94 -2.49
C LYS A 78 2.89 -40.68 -1.99
N THR A 79 2.74 -39.59 -1.25
CA THR A 79 1.55 -39.19 -0.48
C THR A 79 0.48 -38.37 -1.22
N ASN A 80 0.68 -37.99 -2.48
CA ASN A 80 -0.23 -37.05 -3.16
C ASN A 80 -1.66 -37.62 -3.31
N ALA A 81 -1.82 -38.89 -3.68
CA ALA A 81 -3.14 -39.48 -3.98
C ALA A 81 -4.04 -39.70 -2.74
N MET A 82 -3.46 -39.73 -1.53
CA MET A 82 -4.23 -39.93 -0.29
C MET A 82 -4.70 -38.60 0.30
N PHE A 83 -3.92 -37.52 0.07
CA PHE A 83 -4.23 -36.16 0.50
C PHE A 83 -5.42 -35.57 -0.28
N ASP A 84 -5.43 -35.76 -1.60
CA ASP A 84 -6.50 -35.30 -2.50
C ASP A 84 -7.87 -35.88 -2.13
N ARG A 85 -7.90 -37.14 -1.69
CA ARG A 85 -9.12 -37.87 -1.35
C ARG A 85 -9.67 -37.53 0.04
N PHE A 86 -8.85 -36.98 0.92
CA PHE A 86 -9.22 -36.68 2.31
C PHE A 86 -9.76 -35.26 2.51
N PHE A 87 -9.36 -34.32 1.65
CA PHE A 87 -9.78 -32.91 1.70
C PHE A 87 -10.71 -32.49 0.57
N ASP A 88 -11.16 -33.44 -0.27
CA ASP A 88 -12.00 -33.19 -1.44
C ASP A 88 -11.39 -32.13 -2.39
N LEU A 89 -10.05 -32.15 -2.51
CA LEU A 89 -9.31 -31.26 -3.39
C LEU A 89 -9.33 -31.85 -4.83
N PRO A 90 -9.53 -31.03 -5.87
CA PRO A 90 -9.49 -31.51 -7.24
C PRO A 90 -8.11 -32.13 -7.53
N ALA A 91 -8.10 -33.33 -8.13
CA ALA A 91 -6.97 -34.26 -8.22
C ALA A 91 -5.74 -33.82 -9.06
N GLN A 92 -5.33 -32.56 -9.01
CA GLN A 92 -4.18 -32.02 -9.75
C GLN A 92 -3.33 -30.99 -8.99
N THR A 93 -3.48 -30.80 -7.69
CA THR A 93 -2.77 -29.72 -6.98
C THR A 93 -1.67 -30.24 -6.07
N THR A 94 -0.43 -30.17 -6.56
CA THR A 94 0.71 -29.45 -5.95
C THR A 94 1.99 -29.95 -6.62
N THR A 95 2.34 -29.37 -7.77
CA THR A 95 3.69 -29.51 -8.36
C THR A 95 4.60 -28.34 -8.03
N ASP A 96 4.06 -27.26 -7.45
CA ASP A 96 4.82 -26.06 -7.11
C ASP A 96 5.25 -26.08 -5.64
N LEU A 97 6.52 -25.78 -5.39
CA LEU A 97 7.09 -25.73 -4.05
C LEU A 97 6.45 -24.61 -3.21
N ASP A 98 6.05 -23.50 -3.83
CA ASP A 98 5.47 -22.34 -3.13
C ASP A 98 4.09 -22.65 -2.53
N ASP A 99 3.24 -23.43 -3.22
CA ASP A 99 1.95 -23.90 -2.70
C ASP A 99 2.15 -24.91 -1.55
N PHE A 100 3.19 -25.73 -1.64
CA PHE A 100 3.56 -26.67 -0.57
C PHE A 100 4.07 -25.93 0.68
N TYR A 101 4.88 -24.89 0.52
CA TYR A 101 5.32 -24.04 1.64
C TYR A 101 4.16 -23.32 2.30
N THR A 102 3.20 -22.82 1.51
CA THR A 102 1.98 -22.19 2.03
C THR A 102 1.15 -23.17 2.86
N LEU A 103 0.94 -24.40 2.37
CA LEU A 103 0.22 -25.43 3.12
C LEU A 103 0.99 -25.91 4.37
N ALA A 104 2.31 -26.00 4.29
CA ALA A 104 3.16 -26.35 5.42
C ALA A 104 3.15 -25.27 6.50
N GLU A 105 3.19 -23.98 6.14
CA GLU A 105 3.05 -22.87 7.08
C GLU A 105 1.65 -22.84 7.72
N ILE A 106 0.59 -23.06 6.94
CA ILE A 106 -0.78 -23.16 7.45
C ILE A 106 -0.89 -24.29 8.49
N PHE A 107 -0.31 -25.45 8.19
CA PHE A 107 -0.31 -26.59 9.11
C PHE A 107 0.53 -26.32 10.36
N LEU A 108 1.72 -25.72 10.22
CA LEU A 108 2.59 -25.38 11.34
C LEU A 108 1.92 -24.40 12.30
N HIS A 109 1.26 -23.37 11.76
CA HIS A 109 0.55 -22.37 12.56
C HIS A 109 -0.67 -22.96 13.26
N ALA A 110 -1.44 -23.83 12.59
CA ALA A 110 -2.56 -24.53 13.20
C ALA A 110 -2.09 -25.47 14.33
N LEU A 111 -0.98 -26.18 14.13
CA LEU A 111 -0.38 -27.06 15.12
C LEU A 111 0.19 -26.28 16.31
N GLN A 112 0.88 -25.16 16.09
CA GLN A 112 1.41 -24.30 17.15
C GLN A 112 0.28 -23.68 17.99
N ALA A 113 -0.74 -23.11 17.35
CA ALA A 113 -1.90 -22.55 18.05
C ALA A 113 -2.59 -23.61 18.93
N TRP A 114 -2.70 -24.84 18.40
CA TRP A 114 -3.24 -25.97 19.15
C TRP A 114 -2.35 -26.40 20.33
N LEU A 115 -1.03 -26.55 20.12
CA LEU A 115 -0.07 -26.96 21.15
C LEU A 115 0.05 -25.95 22.30
N HIS A 116 -0.21 -24.67 22.04
CA HIS A 116 -0.14 -23.61 23.04
C HIS A 116 -1.48 -23.32 23.73
N GLY A 117 -2.55 -24.07 23.42
CA GLY A 117 -3.88 -23.82 24.00
C GLY A 117 -4.49 -22.48 23.55
N GLU A 118 -3.88 -21.84 22.55
CA GLU A 118 -4.35 -20.64 21.88
C GLU A 118 -5.44 -21.08 20.89
N GLY A 119 -6.63 -21.37 21.43
CA GLY A 119 -7.68 -22.10 20.73
C GLY A 119 -8.09 -21.54 19.36
N ILE A 120 -8.97 -22.29 18.68
CA ILE A 120 -9.57 -22.03 17.35
C ILE A 120 -9.81 -20.54 17.06
N ALA A 121 -10.13 -19.70 18.05
CA ALA A 121 -10.22 -18.24 17.95
C ALA A 121 -8.99 -17.53 17.32
N GLN A 122 -7.75 -17.96 17.55
CA GLN A 122 -6.56 -17.31 16.97
C GLN A 122 -6.37 -17.69 15.49
N TYR A 123 -6.70 -18.94 15.15
CA TYR A 123 -6.82 -19.42 13.76
C TYR A 123 -8.00 -18.77 13.03
N GLN A 124 -9.16 -18.65 13.69
CA GLN A 124 -10.32 -17.92 13.19
C GLN A 124 -9.97 -16.45 12.98
N LYS A 125 -9.18 -15.83 13.88
CA LYS A 125 -8.69 -14.45 13.74
C LYS A 125 -7.67 -14.31 12.61
N TRP A 126 -6.88 -15.34 12.30
CA TRP A 126 -5.99 -15.40 11.14
C TRP A 126 -6.79 -15.53 9.83
N LEU A 127 -7.77 -16.45 9.77
CA LEU A 127 -8.71 -16.59 8.65
C LEU A 127 -9.59 -15.33 8.47
N ASP A 128 -10.04 -14.73 9.56
CA ASP A 128 -10.78 -13.46 9.58
C ASP A 128 -9.87 -12.29 9.20
N GLY A 129 -8.56 -12.39 9.48
CA GLY A 129 -7.53 -11.46 9.02
C GLY A 129 -7.22 -11.59 7.52
N GLN A 130 -7.60 -12.70 6.89
CA GLN A 130 -7.62 -12.86 5.43
C GLN A 130 -8.92 -12.37 4.78
N LYS A 131 -9.90 -11.85 5.56
CA LYS A 131 -11.06 -11.20 4.95
C LYS A 131 -10.59 -9.97 4.18
N ARG A 132 -10.95 -9.96 2.89
CA ARG A 132 -10.68 -8.85 1.95
C ARG A 132 -11.04 -7.53 2.62
N THR A 133 -10.08 -6.62 2.67
CA THR A 133 -10.28 -5.32 3.30
C THR A 133 -11.09 -4.45 2.35
N PRO A 134 -12.36 -4.10 2.68
CA PRO A 134 -13.17 -3.31 1.79
C PRO A 134 -12.57 -1.89 1.67
N ILE A 135 -12.44 -1.39 0.44
CA ILE A 135 -11.99 -0.02 0.23
C ILE A 135 -13.08 0.97 0.68
N PRO A 136 -12.79 1.88 1.64
CA PRO A 136 -13.76 2.87 2.11
C PRO A 136 -14.28 3.80 1.01
N ARG A 137 -15.47 4.36 1.23
CA ARG A 137 -16.11 5.32 0.30
C ARG A 137 -15.41 6.68 0.26
N GLU A 138 -14.85 7.06 1.39
CA GLU A 138 -14.05 8.28 1.62
C GLU A 138 -12.69 7.83 2.13
N MET A 139 -11.63 8.39 1.57
CA MET A 139 -10.27 8.03 1.98
C MET A 139 -9.43 9.28 2.08
N ASP A 140 -8.91 9.53 3.28
CA ASP A 140 -8.03 10.65 3.52
C ASP A 140 -6.73 10.50 2.70
N GLN A 141 -6.36 11.54 1.95
CA GLN A 141 -5.08 11.57 1.24
C GLN A 141 -3.94 11.72 2.25
N ALA A 142 -2.98 10.78 2.21
CA ALA A 142 -1.70 10.90 2.88
C ALA A 142 -0.90 12.09 2.35
N THR A 143 -0.85 13.19 3.09
CA THR A 143 -0.17 14.43 2.67
C THR A 143 1.14 14.67 3.42
N PHE A 144 1.64 13.67 4.17
CA PHE A 144 2.94 13.76 4.81
C PHE A 144 4.09 13.84 3.77
N ILE A 145 5.24 14.36 4.19
CA ILE A 145 6.34 14.76 3.28
C ILE A 145 6.85 13.58 2.45
N GLU A 146 6.92 12.40 3.06
CA GLU A 146 7.38 11.15 2.44
C GLU A 146 6.40 10.69 1.34
N ALA A 147 5.10 10.69 1.62
CA ALA A 147 4.07 10.40 0.61
C ALA A 147 4.08 11.43 -0.54
N ARG A 148 4.25 12.72 -0.22
CA ARG A 148 4.44 13.76 -1.25
C ARG A 148 5.64 13.44 -2.12
N ARG A 149 6.79 13.09 -1.53
CA ARG A 149 8.04 12.86 -2.26
C ARG A 149 7.91 11.70 -3.25
N LEU A 150 7.30 10.59 -2.84
CA LEU A 150 6.97 9.49 -3.75
C LEU A 150 6.01 9.93 -4.86
N GLY A 151 4.95 10.65 -4.50
CA GLY A 151 3.98 11.14 -5.47
C GLY A 151 4.61 12.04 -6.54
N GLN A 152 5.54 12.92 -6.15
CA GLN A 152 6.33 13.74 -7.08
C GLN A 152 7.15 12.89 -8.04
N GLY A 153 7.90 11.92 -7.52
CA GLY A 153 8.71 11.01 -8.33
C GLY A 153 7.88 10.26 -9.38
N TYR A 154 6.74 9.69 -8.97
CA TYR A 154 5.85 8.99 -9.91
C TYR A 154 5.16 9.92 -10.90
N SER A 155 4.83 11.16 -10.51
CA SER A 155 4.25 12.15 -11.44
C SER A 155 5.25 12.63 -12.49
N ASP A 156 6.54 12.70 -12.14
CA ASP A 156 7.61 13.06 -13.07
C ASP A 156 8.10 11.86 -13.91
N GLY A 157 7.72 10.62 -13.54
CA GLY A 157 8.11 9.39 -14.23
C GLY A 157 7.84 9.39 -15.75
N PRO A 158 6.63 9.78 -16.22
CA PRO A 158 6.31 9.90 -17.64
C PRO A 158 7.26 10.75 -18.47
N THR A 159 7.76 11.86 -17.92
CA THR A 159 8.70 12.76 -18.60
C THR A 159 10.15 12.41 -18.31
N GLY A 160 10.41 11.54 -17.33
CA GLY A 160 11.75 11.27 -16.80
C GLY A 160 12.40 12.49 -16.13
N GLN A 161 11.63 13.55 -15.85
CA GLN A 161 12.19 14.76 -15.30
C GLN A 161 12.69 14.52 -13.87
N ASN A 162 13.83 15.12 -13.53
CA ASN A 162 14.48 14.97 -12.22
C ASN A 162 14.92 13.53 -11.88
N TRP A 163 14.84 12.59 -12.82
CA TRP A 163 15.31 11.22 -12.66
C TRP A 163 16.70 11.08 -13.27
N GLU A 164 17.66 10.68 -12.45
CA GLU A 164 19.05 10.50 -12.85
C GLU A 164 19.51 9.09 -12.49
N ALA A 165 20.40 8.52 -13.30
CA ALA A 165 21.07 7.28 -12.96
C ALA A 165 22.16 7.58 -11.92
N SER A 166 22.25 6.76 -10.88
CA SER A 166 23.33 6.88 -9.90
C SER A 166 24.67 6.46 -10.48
N ASN A 167 25.76 7.08 -10.02
CA ASN A 167 27.12 6.78 -10.48
C ASN A 167 27.61 5.39 -10.04
N ASN A 168 27.00 4.82 -8.98
CA ASN A 168 27.48 3.64 -8.28
C ASN A 168 26.55 2.41 -8.46
N GLU A 169 26.19 2.08 -9.71
CA GLU A 169 25.40 0.89 -10.10
C GLU A 169 23.88 1.10 -10.19
N ASN A 170 23.33 0.66 -11.33
CA ASN A 170 21.96 0.23 -11.59
C ASN A 170 20.85 0.80 -10.69
N GLU A 171 20.77 2.07 -10.35
CA GLU A 171 19.64 2.63 -9.60
C GLU A 171 19.22 3.97 -10.20
N LEU A 172 17.94 4.30 -10.07
CA LEU A 172 17.41 5.60 -10.45
C LEU A 172 17.10 6.42 -9.21
N ILE A 173 17.59 7.65 -9.21
CA ILE A 173 17.38 8.61 -8.14
C ILE A 173 16.54 9.76 -8.68
N HIS A 174 15.43 10.06 -8.02
CA HIS A 174 14.67 11.28 -8.23
C HIS A 174 15.23 12.37 -7.31
N TYR A 175 15.80 13.41 -7.90
CA TYR A 175 16.46 14.51 -7.20
C TYR A 175 15.68 15.81 -7.37
N LEU A 176 15.27 16.43 -6.26
CA LEU A 176 14.71 17.79 -6.27
C LEU A 176 15.65 18.71 -5.48
N PRO A 177 16.10 19.83 -6.07
CA PRO A 177 16.91 20.81 -5.36
C PRO A 177 16.19 21.31 -4.10
N ASN A 178 16.93 21.44 -2.99
CA ASN A 178 16.45 21.92 -1.70
C ASN A 178 15.47 20.99 -0.96
N GLU A 179 15.23 19.77 -1.44
CA GLU A 179 14.48 18.76 -0.72
C GLU A 179 15.45 17.83 0.04
N SER A 180 15.13 17.51 1.30
CA SER A 180 16.00 16.69 2.16
C SER A 180 15.76 15.18 2.04
N LEU A 181 14.71 14.78 1.33
CA LEU A 181 14.40 13.40 1.01
C LEU A 181 14.61 13.16 -0.48
N GLN A 182 15.27 12.07 -0.82
CA GLN A 182 15.43 11.57 -2.17
C GLN A 182 14.63 10.29 -2.33
N LEU A 183 14.14 10.05 -3.54
CA LEU A 183 13.51 8.78 -3.90
C LEU A 183 14.51 7.98 -4.73
N LYS A 184 14.74 6.75 -4.35
CA LYS A 184 15.57 5.78 -5.07
C LYS A 184 14.73 4.60 -5.52
N VAL A 185 15.01 4.08 -6.70
CA VAL A 185 14.36 2.87 -7.24
C VAL A 185 15.43 1.91 -7.72
N VAL A 186 15.40 0.70 -7.17
CA VAL A 186 16.35 -0.36 -7.47
C VAL A 186 15.73 -1.37 -8.46
N PRO A 187 16.39 -1.68 -9.60
CA PRO A 187 15.87 -2.51 -10.67
C PRO A 187 15.63 -3.94 -10.24
N SER A 188 16.53 -4.55 -9.46
CA SER A 188 16.34 -5.92 -8.97
C SER A 188 15.06 -6.05 -8.13
N GLY A 189 14.67 -4.99 -7.42
CA GLY A 189 13.43 -4.94 -6.67
C GLY A 189 12.19 -4.96 -7.58
N VAL A 190 12.15 -4.11 -8.62
CA VAL A 190 10.96 -3.99 -9.48
C VAL A 190 10.89 -5.15 -10.48
N LEU A 191 12.02 -5.42 -11.13
CA LEU A 191 12.06 -6.15 -12.39
C LEU A 191 12.08 -7.66 -12.17
N ASN A 192 12.61 -8.15 -11.04
CA ASN A 192 12.48 -9.55 -10.65
C ASN A 192 11.00 -9.96 -10.49
N TRP A 193 10.17 -9.07 -9.95
CA TRP A 193 8.73 -9.33 -9.78
C TRP A 193 7.95 -9.30 -11.11
N LEU A 194 8.53 -8.70 -12.14
CA LEU A 194 7.93 -8.56 -13.47
C LEU A 194 8.58 -9.48 -14.52
N GLY A 195 9.56 -10.29 -14.13
CA GLY A 195 10.35 -11.13 -15.05
C GLY A 195 11.12 -10.32 -16.11
N GLN A 196 11.46 -9.06 -15.80
CA GLN A 196 12.14 -8.14 -16.71
C GLN A 196 13.65 -8.07 -16.43
N PRO A 197 14.49 -7.73 -17.43
CA PRO A 197 15.93 -7.59 -17.22
C PRO A 197 16.22 -6.41 -16.30
N ALA A 198 17.05 -6.63 -15.28
CA ALA A 198 17.35 -5.68 -14.20
C ALA A 198 18.23 -4.48 -14.65
N THR A 199 17.71 -3.66 -15.56
CA THR A 199 18.41 -2.50 -16.15
C THR A 199 17.73 -1.18 -15.81
N VAL A 200 18.49 -0.07 -15.91
CA VAL A 200 17.98 1.29 -15.69
C VAL A 200 16.88 1.64 -16.71
N GLU A 201 17.06 1.21 -17.96
CA GLU A 201 16.12 1.43 -19.06
C GLU A 201 14.77 0.78 -18.77
N SER A 202 14.79 -0.43 -18.21
CA SER A 202 13.57 -1.14 -17.80
C SER A 202 12.84 -0.38 -16.69
N ILE A 203 13.54 0.16 -15.68
CA ILE A 203 12.90 0.99 -14.65
C ILE A 203 12.32 2.27 -15.27
N LYS A 204 13.06 2.93 -16.17
CA LYS A 204 12.56 4.12 -16.89
C LYS A 204 11.27 3.79 -17.64
N ALA A 205 11.20 2.65 -18.30
CA ALA A 205 9.98 2.20 -18.98
C ALA A 205 8.82 1.98 -18.00
N GLU A 206 9.06 1.44 -16.80
CA GLU A 206 8.03 1.34 -15.75
C GLU A 206 7.57 2.71 -15.26
N LEU A 207 8.51 3.62 -14.97
CA LEU A 207 8.22 4.98 -14.53
C LEU A 207 7.44 5.77 -15.59
N GLN A 208 7.71 5.53 -16.88
CA GLN A 208 6.98 6.15 -17.97
C GLN A 208 5.49 5.78 -17.99
N GLN A 209 5.16 4.59 -17.49
CA GLN A 209 3.77 4.10 -17.38
C GLN A 209 3.07 4.57 -16.08
N ALA A 210 3.78 5.29 -15.21
CA ALA A 210 3.25 5.85 -13.98
C ALA A 210 2.46 7.16 -14.25
N GLY A 211 2.80 8.24 -13.57
CA GLY A 211 2.08 9.52 -13.62
C GLY A 211 1.04 9.68 -12.52
N VAL A 212 0.19 10.70 -12.66
CA VAL A 212 -0.85 11.06 -11.68
C VAL A 212 -1.74 9.88 -11.25
N PRO A 213 -2.19 8.99 -12.15
CA PRO A 213 -2.99 7.83 -11.72
C PRO A 213 -2.26 6.88 -10.75
N ALA A 214 -0.94 6.69 -10.91
CA ALA A 214 -0.14 5.92 -9.97
C ALA A 214 -0.06 6.64 -8.61
N VAL A 215 0.01 7.97 -8.59
CA VAL A 215 -0.02 8.76 -7.35
C VAL A 215 -1.35 8.59 -6.60
N LEU A 216 -2.48 8.55 -7.31
CA LEU A 216 -3.79 8.27 -6.70
C LEU A 216 -3.85 6.85 -6.11
N ALA A 217 -3.27 5.86 -6.81
CA ALA A 217 -3.18 4.49 -6.32
C ALA A 217 -2.31 4.40 -5.06
N LEU A 218 -1.16 5.08 -5.06
CA LEU A 218 -0.26 5.20 -3.92
C LEU A 218 -1.01 5.72 -2.69
N HIS A 219 -1.72 6.84 -2.81
CA HIS A 219 -2.46 7.41 -1.69
C HIS A 219 -3.60 6.51 -1.21
N SER A 220 -4.26 5.78 -2.11
CA SER A 220 -5.28 4.79 -1.75
C SER A 220 -4.68 3.66 -0.92
N VAL A 221 -3.54 3.11 -1.35
CA VAL A 221 -2.85 2.05 -0.62
C VAL A 221 -2.35 2.55 0.73
N LEU A 222 -1.67 3.71 0.77
CA LEU A 222 -1.18 4.32 2.00
C LEU A 222 -2.29 4.51 3.04
N HIS A 223 -3.47 4.97 2.62
CA HIS A 223 -4.63 5.09 3.51
C HIS A 223 -4.97 3.74 4.15
N LEU A 224 -5.11 2.68 3.35
CA LEU A 224 -5.49 1.36 3.83
C LEU A 224 -4.46 0.77 4.80
N ILE A 225 -3.16 0.81 4.46
CA ILE A 225 -2.09 0.20 5.26
C ILE A 225 -1.75 0.97 6.53
N ILE A 226 -2.16 2.23 6.63
CA ILE A 226 -1.99 3.01 7.86
C ILE A 226 -3.13 2.66 8.81
N GLU A 227 -4.37 2.63 8.33
CA GLU A 227 -5.54 2.31 9.15
C GLU A 227 -5.58 0.85 9.61
N ASN A 228 -4.93 -0.07 8.89
CA ASN A 228 -4.94 -1.50 9.21
C ASN A 228 -3.52 -2.07 9.21
N GLU A 229 -3.19 -2.91 10.20
CA GLU A 229 -1.84 -3.49 10.36
C GLU A 229 -1.37 -4.22 9.10
N ARG A 230 -2.29 -5.01 8.54
CA ARG A 230 -2.16 -5.80 7.32
C ARG A 230 -3.44 -5.62 6.51
N VAL A 231 -3.32 -5.51 5.19
CA VAL A 231 -4.43 -5.28 4.29
C VAL A 231 -4.41 -6.30 3.18
N TYR A 232 -5.54 -6.93 2.91
CA TYR A 232 -5.72 -7.79 1.76
C TYR A 232 -6.59 -7.10 0.71
N VAL A 233 -6.01 -6.73 -0.44
CA VAL A 233 -6.68 -5.88 -1.44
C VAL A 233 -6.76 -6.57 -2.79
N GLU A 234 -7.96 -6.61 -3.38
CA GLU A 234 -8.11 -7.00 -4.78
C GLU A 234 -7.64 -5.90 -5.72
N LEU A 235 -6.95 -6.27 -6.80
CA LEU A 235 -6.54 -5.29 -7.81
C LEU A 235 -7.75 -4.60 -8.45
N ASP A 236 -8.89 -5.30 -8.59
CA ASP A 236 -10.13 -4.72 -9.10
C ASP A 236 -10.75 -3.68 -8.15
N ASP A 237 -10.57 -3.82 -6.83
CA ASP A 237 -11.00 -2.80 -5.86
C ASP A 237 -10.18 -1.52 -6.06
N LEU A 238 -8.86 -1.62 -6.26
CA LEU A 238 -7.98 -0.48 -6.56
C LEU A 238 -8.34 0.16 -7.91
N ILE A 239 -8.60 -0.63 -8.94
CA ILE A 239 -9.09 -0.10 -10.24
C ILE A 239 -10.36 0.74 -10.03
N ARG A 240 -11.31 0.22 -9.23
CA ARG A 240 -12.54 0.95 -8.89
C ARG A 240 -12.27 2.21 -8.05
N SER A 241 -11.24 2.23 -7.20
CA SER A 241 -10.88 3.42 -6.42
C SER A 241 -10.30 4.54 -7.27
N LEU A 242 -9.65 4.19 -8.38
CA LEU A 242 -9.18 5.11 -9.42
C LEU A 242 -10.28 5.57 -10.37
N GLY A 243 -11.54 5.20 -10.11
CA GLY A 243 -12.69 5.55 -10.95
C GLY A 243 -12.68 4.87 -12.32
N TRP A 244 -11.81 3.89 -12.54
CA TRP A 244 -11.74 3.15 -13.81
C TRP A 244 -12.85 2.11 -13.89
N LYS A 245 -13.43 1.96 -15.08
CA LYS A 245 -14.54 1.05 -15.36
C LYS A 245 -14.21 0.22 -16.60
N PRO A 246 -13.58 -0.96 -16.44
CA PRO A 246 -13.25 -1.81 -17.58
C PRO A 246 -14.53 -2.26 -18.29
N ARG A 247 -14.56 -2.15 -19.62
CA ARG A 247 -15.70 -2.53 -20.47
C ARG A 247 -15.58 -3.94 -21.02
N SER A 248 -14.41 -4.56 -20.90
CA SER A 248 -14.14 -5.93 -21.35
C SER A 248 -13.19 -6.67 -20.40
N VAL A 249 -13.15 -8.00 -20.52
CA VAL A 249 -12.20 -8.85 -19.78
C VAL A 249 -10.76 -8.51 -20.14
N ALA A 250 -10.47 -8.29 -21.42
CA ALA A 250 -9.13 -7.91 -21.88
C ALA A 250 -8.69 -6.54 -21.32
N GLU A 251 -9.58 -5.56 -21.31
CA GLU A 251 -9.31 -4.24 -20.69
C GLU A 251 -9.09 -4.36 -19.18
N ARG A 252 -9.90 -5.18 -18.49
CA ARG A 252 -9.69 -5.48 -17.07
C ARG A 252 -8.31 -6.09 -16.83
N GLY A 253 -7.89 -7.07 -17.63
CA GLY A 253 -6.57 -7.68 -17.55
C GLY A 253 -5.43 -6.66 -17.70
N LYS A 254 -5.54 -5.74 -18.68
CA LYS A 254 -4.57 -4.65 -18.87
C LYS A 254 -4.54 -3.70 -17.66
N MET A 255 -5.70 -3.33 -17.12
CA MET A 255 -5.78 -2.47 -15.93
C MET A 255 -5.20 -3.15 -14.70
N ARG A 256 -5.46 -4.46 -14.49
CA ARG A 256 -4.86 -5.24 -13.39
C ARG A 256 -3.35 -5.31 -13.51
N SER A 257 -2.84 -5.62 -14.71
CA SER A 257 -1.39 -5.63 -14.97
C SER A 257 -0.76 -4.27 -14.67
N LYS A 258 -1.43 -3.17 -15.07
CA LYS A 258 -0.96 -1.82 -14.79
C LYS A 258 -0.92 -1.50 -13.29
N VAL A 259 -1.99 -1.80 -12.56
CA VAL A 259 -2.03 -1.59 -11.10
C VAL A 259 -0.99 -2.47 -10.39
N TRP A 260 -0.85 -3.74 -10.80
CA TRP A 260 0.17 -4.64 -10.26
C TRP A 260 1.58 -4.07 -10.42
N ARG A 261 1.94 -3.60 -11.62
CA ARG A 261 3.25 -2.97 -11.88
C ARG A 261 3.49 -1.76 -10.99
N TRP A 262 2.46 -0.95 -10.74
CA TRP A 262 2.57 0.17 -9.81
C TRP A 262 2.81 -0.27 -8.36
N LEU A 263 2.12 -1.32 -7.89
CA LEU A 263 2.34 -1.83 -6.53
C LEU A 263 3.77 -2.38 -6.34
N VAL A 264 4.27 -3.11 -7.34
CA VAL A 264 5.65 -3.56 -7.37
C VAL A 264 6.59 -2.35 -7.33
N LEU A 265 6.35 -1.34 -8.16
CA LEU A 265 7.12 -0.09 -8.16
C LEU A 265 7.09 0.61 -6.79
N PHE A 266 5.96 0.59 -6.08
CA PHE A 266 5.83 1.18 -4.74
C PHE A 266 6.69 0.47 -3.71
N GLN A 267 6.73 -0.85 -3.74
CA GLN A 267 7.57 -1.64 -2.83
C GLN A 267 9.06 -1.45 -3.12
N SER A 268 9.45 -1.36 -4.39
CA SER A 268 10.86 -1.23 -4.77
C SER A 268 11.40 0.20 -4.67
N SER A 269 10.53 1.15 -4.32
CA SER A 269 10.86 2.55 -4.14
C SER A 269 11.24 2.82 -2.70
N THR A 270 12.48 3.25 -2.48
CA THR A 270 12.99 3.62 -1.16
C THR A 270 13.14 5.12 -1.06
N LEU A 271 12.77 5.67 0.09
CA LEU A 271 13.04 7.06 0.41
C LEU A 271 14.28 7.11 1.30
N VAL A 272 15.22 7.98 0.94
CA VAL A 272 16.49 8.15 1.64
C VAL A 272 16.65 9.60 2.07
N GLY A 273 17.02 9.81 3.32
CA GLY A 273 17.33 11.13 3.88
C GLY A 273 16.64 11.39 5.21
N CYS A 274 16.63 12.64 5.64
CA CYS A 274 16.00 13.03 6.91
C CYS A 274 14.94 14.10 6.68
N ARG A 275 13.78 13.94 7.32
CA ARG A 275 12.71 14.93 7.27
C ARG A 275 13.18 16.27 7.83
N PRO A 276 12.82 17.41 7.21
CA PRO A 276 13.23 18.71 7.74
C PRO A 276 12.43 19.09 9.00
N GLY A 277 13.12 19.72 9.95
CA GLY A 277 12.54 20.24 11.19
C GLY A 277 12.69 19.30 12.40
N THR A 278 12.46 19.83 13.60
CA THR A 278 12.58 19.07 14.85
C THR A 278 11.21 18.65 15.37
N TYR A 279 11.02 17.36 15.57
CA TYR A 279 9.79 16.79 16.11
C TYR A 279 10.09 16.24 17.50
N LYS A 280 9.24 16.56 18.47
CA LYS A 280 9.37 16.08 19.84
C LYS A 280 8.19 15.20 20.22
N ASP A 281 8.48 14.11 20.89
CA ASP A 281 7.47 13.27 21.50
C ASP A 281 6.69 14.09 22.55
N PRO A 282 5.34 14.10 22.54
CA PRO A 282 4.56 14.87 23.50
C PRO A 282 4.76 14.46 24.97
N MET A 283 5.05 13.19 25.21
CA MET A 283 5.22 12.59 26.54
C MET A 283 6.68 12.69 27.00
N THR A 284 7.63 12.21 26.20
CA THR A 284 9.05 12.14 26.61
C THR A 284 9.82 13.43 26.32
N ARG A 285 9.30 14.31 25.45
CA ARG A 285 9.95 15.53 24.94
C ARG A 285 11.27 15.29 24.20
N GLN A 286 11.66 14.05 23.98
CA GLN A 286 12.84 13.69 23.19
C GLN A 286 12.60 13.98 21.73
N ILE A 287 13.69 14.26 21.01
CA ILE A 287 13.66 14.48 19.57
C ILE A 287 13.40 13.13 18.90
N ILE A 288 12.39 13.09 18.03
CA ILE A 288 12.05 11.92 17.24
C ILE A 288 12.98 11.89 16.03
N ASP A 289 13.68 10.78 15.85
CA ASP A 289 14.42 10.53 14.61
C ASP A 289 13.44 10.24 13.47
N LEU A 290 13.55 11.02 12.40
CA LEU A 290 12.72 10.93 11.20
C LEU A 290 13.59 10.67 9.97
N THR A 291 14.73 10.02 10.19
CA THR A 291 15.55 9.46 9.12
C THR A 291 14.78 8.32 8.45
N MET A 292 14.87 8.32 7.12
CA MET A 292 14.21 7.41 6.22
C MET A 292 15.27 6.65 5.45
N ASP A 293 15.17 5.33 5.50
CA ASP A 293 15.96 4.40 4.70
C ASP A 293 15.14 3.15 4.43
N GLY A 294 14.24 3.22 3.45
CA GLY A 294 13.41 2.08 3.08
C GLY A 294 12.10 2.45 2.38
N PRO A 295 11.29 1.43 2.01
CA PRO A 295 10.02 1.63 1.33
C PRO A 295 8.90 2.02 2.30
N LEU A 296 7.88 2.72 1.79
CA LEU A 296 6.66 3.02 2.57
C LEU A 296 5.65 1.86 2.61
N ILE A 297 5.69 0.99 1.61
CA ILE A 297 4.76 -0.12 1.40
C ILE A 297 5.57 -1.38 1.17
N ALA A 298 5.13 -2.50 1.73
CA ALA A 298 5.68 -3.81 1.40
C ALA A 298 4.55 -4.77 1.01
N ILE A 299 4.78 -5.58 -0.03
CA ILE A 299 3.91 -6.70 -0.41
C ILE A 299 4.43 -7.94 0.33
N THR A 300 3.57 -8.56 1.14
CA THR A 300 3.89 -9.75 1.95
C THR A 300 3.27 -11.03 1.41
N GLY A 301 2.29 -10.93 0.51
CA GLY A 301 1.55 -12.08 -0.01
C GLY A 301 0.82 -11.75 -1.31
N ARG A 302 0.47 -12.80 -2.08
CA ARG A 302 -0.22 -12.71 -3.38
C ARG A 302 -1.21 -13.87 -3.52
N GLU A 303 -2.42 -13.59 -3.99
CA GLU A 303 -3.37 -14.62 -4.46
C GLU A 303 -3.35 -14.66 -5.99
N ARG A 304 -2.98 -15.82 -6.53
CA ARG A 304 -3.03 -16.10 -7.97
C ARG A 304 -4.40 -16.64 -8.35
N ALA A 305 -4.77 -16.48 -9.62
CA ALA A 305 -5.98 -17.11 -10.15
C ALA A 305 -5.82 -18.64 -10.19
N ALA A 306 -6.91 -19.38 -9.94
CA ALA A 306 -6.93 -20.85 -9.99
C ALA A 306 -6.58 -21.43 -11.38
N GLN A 307 -6.79 -20.65 -12.45
CA GLN A 307 -6.30 -20.96 -13.79
C GLN A 307 -5.20 -19.96 -14.15
N GLN A 308 -3.95 -20.38 -14.02
CA GLN A 308 -2.78 -19.58 -14.38
C GLN A 308 -2.60 -19.54 -15.90
N ALA A 309 -2.03 -18.44 -16.40
CA ALA A 309 -1.47 -18.42 -17.74
C ALA A 309 -0.24 -19.34 -17.77
N PHE A 310 -0.01 -20.05 -18.88
CA PHE A 310 1.10 -21.01 -19.01
C PHE A 310 2.50 -20.42 -18.80
N ASP A 311 2.64 -19.09 -18.85
CA ASP A 311 3.90 -18.35 -18.77
C ASP A 311 4.09 -17.60 -17.44
N ASP A 312 3.20 -17.81 -16.45
CA ASP A 312 3.22 -17.10 -15.16
C ASP A 312 3.18 -15.56 -15.26
N SER A 313 2.82 -15.01 -16.43
CA SER A 313 2.78 -13.57 -16.69
C SER A 313 1.55 -12.87 -16.12
N ALA A 314 0.58 -13.64 -15.61
CA ALA A 314 -0.70 -13.11 -15.17
C ALA A 314 -0.55 -12.36 -13.83
N PRO A 315 -1.06 -11.12 -13.71
CA PRO A 315 -1.02 -10.39 -12.44
C PRO A 315 -1.87 -11.12 -11.37
N PRO A 316 -1.51 -11.01 -10.08
CA PRO A 316 -2.31 -11.57 -9.00
C PRO A 316 -3.72 -10.96 -8.96
N ILE A 317 -4.68 -11.70 -8.41
CA ILE A 317 -6.05 -11.19 -8.19
C ILE A 317 -6.06 -10.23 -6.99
N ALA A 318 -5.39 -10.63 -5.92
CA ALA A 318 -5.27 -9.87 -4.70
C ALA A 318 -3.85 -9.91 -4.15
N VAL A 319 -3.54 -8.90 -3.35
CA VAL A 319 -2.23 -8.72 -2.74
C VAL A 319 -2.40 -8.44 -1.26
N GLU A 320 -1.47 -8.97 -0.48
CA GLU A 320 -1.33 -8.62 0.92
C GLU A 320 -0.29 -7.51 1.06
N LEU A 321 -0.70 -6.40 1.68
CA LEU A 321 0.09 -5.19 1.84
C LEU A 321 0.25 -4.86 3.32
N VAL A 322 1.47 -4.48 3.70
CA VAL A 322 1.78 -3.94 5.03
C VAL A 322 2.49 -2.60 4.89
N ALA A 323 2.42 -1.80 5.94
CA ALA A 323 3.21 -0.59 6.05
C ALA A 323 4.69 -0.94 6.17
N GLY A 324 5.54 -0.21 5.44
CA GLY A 324 6.99 -0.27 5.63
C GLY A 324 7.35 0.11 7.08
N SER A 325 8.53 -0.33 7.54
CA SER A 325 8.96 -0.20 8.94
C SER A 325 8.79 1.22 9.49
N TRP A 326 9.21 2.23 8.72
CA TRP A 326 9.09 3.62 9.13
C TRP A 326 7.63 4.07 9.29
N VAL A 327 6.74 3.74 8.34
CA VAL A 327 5.31 4.09 8.44
C VAL A 327 4.68 3.37 9.62
N SER A 328 5.03 2.10 9.84
CA SER A 328 4.54 1.30 10.96
C SER A 328 4.90 1.95 12.31
N ASN A 329 6.15 2.42 12.47
CA ASN A 329 6.61 3.10 13.69
C ASN A 329 5.84 4.38 14.01
N PHE A 330 5.30 5.06 12.99
CA PHE A 330 4.58 6.32 13.16
C PHE A 330 3.07 6.25 12.91
N ARG A 331 2.51 5.04 12.77
CA ARG A 331 1.09 4.80 12.42
C ARG A 331 0.10 5.61 13.25
N ASN A 332 0.34 5.71 14.56
CA ASN A 332 -0.52 6.45 15.50
C ASN A 332 -0.11 7.92 15.70
N ASN A 333 0.95 8.38 15.03
CA ASN A 333 1.48 9.73 15.18
C ASN A 333 1.00 10.65 14.06
N ARG A 334 -0.19 11.23 14.24
CA ARG A 334 -0.81 12.17 13.28
C ARG A 334 -0.01 13.46 13.04
N LYS A 335 1.00 13.77 13.87
CA LYS A 335 1.93 14.88 13.61
C LYS A 335 2.97 14.52 12.55
N VAL A 336 3.34 13.23 12.49
CA VAL A 336 4.29 12.71 11.52
C VAL A 336 3.56 12.31 10.24
N LEU A 337 2.55 11.45 10.36
CA LEU A 337 1.68 11.02 9.27
C LEU A 337 0.44 11.92 9.22
N SER A 338 0.53 12.98 8.44
CA SER A 338 -0.56 13.95 8.25
C SER A 338 -1.39 13.62 7.01
N TYR A 339 -2.69 13.88 7.09
CA TYR A 339 -3.65 13.62 6.04
C TYR A 339 -4.53 14.85 5.80
N TYR A 340 -4.98 15.02 4.55
CA TYR A 340 -5.89 16.10 4.20
C TYR A 340 -6.58 15.84 2.87
N GLY A 341 -7.91 15.99 2.85
CA GLY A 341 -8.72 15.86 1.64
C GLY A 341 -9.05 14.41 1.30
N ASP A 342 -10.00 14.22 0.37
CA ASP A 342 -10.50 12.90 -0.01
C ASP A 342 -9.95 12.48 -1.38
N ILE A 343 -9.08 11.46 -1.39
CA ILE A 343 -8.47 10.96 -2.62
C ILE A 343 -9.51 10.26 -3.54
N ARG A 344 -10.61 9.75 -2.98
CA ARG A 344 -11.68 9.11 -3.76
C ARG A 344 -12.39 10.10 -4.67
N ARG A 345 -12.54 11.36 -4.25
CA ARG A 345 -13.12 12.43 -5.09
C ARG A 345 -12.25 12.69 -6.31
N LEU A 346 -10.92 12.71 -6.12
CA LEU A 346 -9.97 12.87 -7.23
C LEU A 346 -9.97 11.65 -8.16
N GLY A 347 -10.05 10.43 -7.61
CA GLY A 347 -10.16 9.20 -8.40
C GLY A 347 -11.40 9.13 -9.30
N ARG A 348 -12.51 9.81 -8.96
CA ARG A 348 -13.72 9.84 -9.81
C ARG A 348 -13.53 10.65 -11.09
N ILE A 349 -12.65 11.64 -11.07
CA ILE A 349 -12.34 12.48 -12.23
C ILE A 349 -11.63 11.60 -13.28
N GLN A 350 -12.18 11.52 -14.48
CA GLN A 350 -11.63 10.67 -15.54
C GLN A 350 -10.39 11.32 -16.18
N ALA A 351 -9.25 10.64 -16.14
CA ALA A 351 -7.98 11.09 -16.74
C ALA A 351 -7.90 10.95 -18.27
N GLY A 352 -8.99 10.52 -18.95
CA GLY A 352 -8.98 10.25 -20.39
C GLY A 352 -8.81 11.48 -21.29
N LYS A 353 -8.87 12.70 -20.73
CA LYS A 353 -8.60 13.97 -21.42
C LYS A 353 -7.57 14.78 -20.62
N PRO A 354 -6.78 15.66 -21.27
CA PRO A 354 -5.82 16.51 -20.56
C PRO A 354 -6.40 17.29 -19.38
N SER A 355 -7.61 17.87 -19.53
CA SER A 355 -8.29 18.59 -18.46
C SER A 355 -8.61 17.73 -17.23
N GLY A 356 -8.90 16.44 -17.43
CA GLY A 356 -9.11 15.48 -16.33
C GLY A 356 -7.82 15.18 -15.57
N THR A 357 -6.72 14.89 -16.28
CA THR A 357 -5.40 14.67 -15.64
C THR A 357 -4.91 15.93 -14.92
N TRP A 358 -5.12 17.11 -15.51
CA TRP A 358 -4.82 18.39 -14.89
C TRP A 358 -5.65 18.60 -13.62
N ALA A 359 -6.95 18.28 -13.65
CA ALA A 359 -7.79 18.36 -12.47
C ALA A 359 -7.30 17.46 -11.33
N GLN A 360 -6.95 16.20 -11.62
CA GLN A 360 -6.39 15.29 -10.62
C GLN A 360 -5.07 15.82 -10.03
N SER A 361 -4.16 16.30 -10.88
CA SER A 361 -2.88 16.92 -10.51
C SER A 361 -3.10 18.15 -9.60
N ILE A 362 -3.93 19.10 -10.03
CA ILE A 362 -4.27 20.31 -9.29
C ILE A 362 -4.91 19.95 -7.95
N GLY A 363 -5.82 18.98 -7.92
CA GLY A 363 -6.47 18.53 -6.70
C GLY A 363 -5.50 17.93 -5.68
N LEU A 364 -4.59 17.05 -6.13
CA LEU A 364 -3.50 16.53 -5.29
C LEU A 364 -2.63 17.65 -4.73
N ALA A 365 -2.27 18.62 -5.57
CA ALA A 365 -1.45 19.76 -5.19
C ALA A 365 -2.17 20.66 -4.17
N LEU A 366 -3.46 20.94 -4.37
CA LEU A 366 -4.27 21.74 -3.46
C LEU A 366 -4.38 21.07 -2.09
N HIS A 367 -4.69 19.78 -2.02
CA HIS A 367 -4.74 19.05 -0.74
C HIS A 367 -3.42 19.14 0.03
N GLN A 368 -2.29 18.93 -0.67
CA GLN A 368 -0.96 19.06 -0.10
C GLN A 368 -0.72 20.48 0.45
N ARG A 369 -1.00 21.50 -0.36
CA ARG A 369 -0.72 22.90 -0.02
C ARG A 369 -1.66 23.48 1.03
N TRP A 370 -2.93 23.10 1.04
CA TRP A 370 -3.86 23.52 2.08
C TRP A 370 -3.46 22.97 3.45
N ARG A 371 -2.96 21.73 3.51
CA ARG A 371 -2.40 21.15 4.73
C ARG A 371 -1.15 21.89 5.19
N GLU A 372 -0.21 22.17 4.28
CA GLU A 372 0.99 22.97 4.58
C GLU A 372 0.62 24.37 5.09
N GLY A 373 -0.30 25.03 4.38
CA GLY A 373 -0.81 26.36 4.70
C GLY A 373 -1.50 26.42 6.06
N ALA A 374 -2.29 25.40 6.43
CA ALA A 374 -2.99 25.33 7.72
C ALA A 374 -2.05 25.48 8.92
N THR A 375 -0.83 24.93 8.82
CA THR A 375 0.15 24.99 9.92
C THR A 375 0.86 26.36 10.03
N ARG A 376 0.79 27.16 8.96
CA ARG A 376 1.47 28.44 8.80
C ARG A 376 0.53 29.64 8.96
N SER A 377 -0.73 29.51 8.57
CA SER A 377 -1.72 30.60 8.58
C SER A 377 -2.03 31.09 9.99
N SER A 378 -1.97 32.41 10.19
CA SER A 378 -2.68 33.07 11.29
C SER A 378 -4.16 33.17 10.89
N HIS A 379 -5.06 32.57 11.67
CA HIS A 379 -6.48 32.75 11.41
C HIS A 379 -6.86 34.20 11.68
N LYS A 380 -7.06 35.00 10.63
CA LYS A 380 -7.87 36.21 10.74
C LYS A 380 -9.32 35.76 10.81
N THR A 381 -10.01 36.24 11.83
CA THR A 381 -11.46 36.09 12.03
C THR A 381 -12.19 36.44 10.74
N VAL A 382 -13.20 35.64 10.41
CA VAL A 382 -14.32 35.87 9.49
C VAL A 382 -14.12 37.04 8.51
N GLY A 383 -13.85 36.73 7.24
CA GLY A 383 -13.83 37.76 6.18
C GLY A 383 -15.20 38.44 6.00
N GLN A 384 -15.25 39.52 5.22
CA GLN A 384 -16.44 40.36 4.97
C GLN A 384 -17.72 39.60 4.57
N ASP A 385 -17.61 38.34 4.11
CA ASP A 385 -18.72 37.47 3.70
C ASP A 385 -19.17 36.41 4.74
N ASN A 386 -18.81 36.54 6.02
CA ASN A 386 -19.20 35.59 7.08
C ASN A 386 -18.74 34.11 6.89
N HIS A 387 -17.72 33.87 6.07
CA HIS A 387 -17.16 32.53 5.87
C HIS A 387 -15.79 32.35 6.57
N LEU A 388 -15.56 31.15 7.12
CA LEU A 388 -14.27 30.72 7.68
C LEU A 388 -13.23 30.62 6.56
N THR A 389 -12.48 31.70 6.33
CA THR A 389 -11.35 31.71 5.41
C THR A 389 -10.06 31.47 6.17
N ALA A 390 -9.40 30.34 5.94
CA ALA A 390 -7.99 30.22 6.28
C ALA A 390 -7.21 31.09 5.28
N CYS A 391 -6.89 32.34 5.66
CA CYS A 391 -6.03 33.20 4.86
C CYS A 391 -4.62 32.58 4.80
N ARG A 392 -4.19 32.19 3.60
CA ARG A 392 -2.79 31.87 3.29
C ARG A 392 -2.07 33.20 3.04
N ASP A 393 -0.80 33.30 3.47
CA ASP A 393 -0.02 34.54 3.32
C ASP A 393 0.32 34.88 1.86
N LYS A 394 0.24 33.91 0.96
CA LYS A 394 0.46 34.07 -0.49
C LYS A 394 -0.63 33.35 -1.28
N PRO A 395 -1.20 33.96 -2.34
CA PRO A 395 -2.14 33.29 -3.24
C PRO A 395 -1.47 32.12 -3.97
N PHE A 396 -2.28 31.23 -4.54
CA PHE A 396 -1.78 30.15 -5.39
C PHE A 396 -1.40 30.68 -6.77
N THR A 397 -0.52 29.99 -7.47
CA THR A 397 -0.27 30.20 -8.90
C THR A 397 -0.52 28.92 -9.68
N ARG A 398 -0.76 29.02 -10.99
CA ARG A 398 -0.91 27.82 -11.84
C ARG A 398 0.39 27.03 -11.89
N TYR A 399 1.51 27.73 -11.93
CA TYR A 399 2.84 27.13 -11.86
C TYR A 399 2.97 26.23 -10.62
N GLU A 400 2.65 26.74 -9.43
CA GLU A 400 2.72 25.95 -8.19
C GLU A 400 1.85 24.69 -8.24
N LEU A 401 0.65 24.80 -8.81
CA LEU A 401 -0.34 23.71 -8.82
C LEU A 401 -0.09 22.66 -9.91
N LEU A 402 0.49 23.04 -11.05
CA LEU A 402 0.75 22.14 -12.18
C LEU A 402 2.16 21.50 -12.14
N THR A 403 3.08 22.05 -11.35
CA THR A 403 4.45 21.50 -11.22
C THR A 403 4.65 20.61 -10.00
N LEU A 404 3.78 20.70 -8.98
CA LEU A 404 3.91 19.90 -7.77
C LEU A 404 3.65 18.41 -8.02
N PHE A 405 2.65 18.08 -8.84
CA PHE A 405 2.41 16.72 -9.34
C PHE A 405 2.17 16.81 -10.84
N ARG A 406 3.20 16.62 -11.67
CA ARG A 406 3.10 16.94 -13.10
C ARG A 406 2.06 16.08 -13.81
N PRO A 407 1.09 16.68 -14.52
CA PRO A 407 0.17 15.93 -15.37
C PRO A 407 0.82 15.57 -16.71
N VAL A 408 0.21 14.63 -17.42
CA VAL A 408 0.55 14.31 -18.82
C VAL A 408 -0.69 14.58 -19.70
N PRO A 409 -0.60 15.43 -20.73
CA PRO A 409 0.55 16.26 -21.10
C PRO A 409 0.86 17.32 -20.02
N SER A 410 2.14 17.70 -19.90
CA SER A 410 2.55 18.73 -18.94
C SER A 410 2.14 20.12 -19.39
N VAL A 411 2.18 21.11 -18.49
CA VAL A 411 1.84 22.49 -18.88
C VAL A 411 2.88 23.06 -19.85
N GLU A 412 4.14 22.68 -19.67
CA GLU A 412 5.26 23.03 -20.53
C GLU A 412 5.08 22.44 -21.95
N ASP A 413 4.64 21.19 -22.06
CA ASP A 413 4.35 20.55 -23.36
C ASP A 413 3.23 21.27 -24.10
N VAL A 414 2.17 21.66 -23.38
CA VAL A 414 1.02 22.34 -24.00
C VAL A 414 1.39 23.76 -24.43
N LEU A 415 2.15 24.50 -23.61
CA LEU A 415 2.55 25.87 -23.90
C LEU A 415 3.65 25.97 -24.98
N SER A 416 4.50 24.96 -25.12
CA SER A 416 5.50 24.88 -26.20
C SER A 416 4.95 24.28 -27.50
N GLY A 417 3.77 23.67 -27.45
CA GLY A 417 3.12 23.07 -28.61
C GLY A 417 2.56 24.07 -29.61
N SER A 418 1.95 23.55 -30.69
CA SER A 418 1.39 24.34 -31.79
C SER A 418 0.17 25.19 -31.44
N ASN A 419 -0.48 24.93 -30.29
CA ASN A 419 -1.65 25.67 -29.84
C ASN A 419 -1.64 25.88 -28.31
N PRO A 420 -0.87 26.86 -27.81
CA PRO A 420 -0.73 27.13 -26.38
C PRO A 420 -2.02 27.61 -25.71
N VAL A 421 -2.98 28.15 -26.48
CA VAL A 421 -4.30 28.61 -25.97
C VAL A 421 -5.08 27.44 -25.34
N ARG A 422 -4.80 26.19 -25.74
CA ARG A 422 -5.39 25.00 -25.12
C ARG A 422 -5.11 24.90 -23.62
N ALA A 423 -3.98 25.44 -23.13
CA ALA A 423 -3.66 25.44 -21.70
C ALA A 423 -4.73 26.16 -20.87
N GLN A 424 -5.26 27.28 -21.37
CA GLN A 424 -6.35 28.02 -20.72
C GLN A 424 -7.65 27.19 -20.71
N THR A 425 -7.95 26.51 -21.83
CA THR A 425 -9.14 25.65 -21.94
C THR A 425 -9.06 24.48 -20.95
N TYR A 426 -7.92 23.77 -20.92
CA TYR A 426 -7.70 22.65 -20.01
C TYR A 426 -7.78 23.08 -18.55
N TRP A 427 -7.22 24.25 -18.22
CA TRP A 427 -7.32 24.83 -16.89
C TRP A 427 -8.78 25.13 -16.50
N THR A 428 -9.52 25.85 -17.34
CA THR A 428 -10.93 26.19 -17.06
C THR A 428 -11.78 24.94 -16.88
N GLU A 429 -11.60 23.93 -17.71
CA GLU A 429 -12.28 22.64 -17.57
C GLU A 429 -11.86 21.90 -16.29
N ALA A 430 -10.57 21.89 -15.97
CA ALA A 430 -10.07 21.23 -14.78
C ALA A 430 -10.67 21.82 -13.49
N ILE A 431 -10.76 23.15 -13.41
CA ILE A 431 -11.42 23.86 -12.31
C ILE A 431 -12.91 23.50 -12.21
N LYS A 432 -13.62 23.38 -13.35
CA LYS A 432 -15.02 22.94 -13.36
C LYS A 432 -15.17 21.52 -12.81
N LEU A 433 -14.30 20.60 -13.23
CA LEU A 433 -14.30 19.21 -12.73
C LEU A 433 -14.06 19.17 -11.22
N LEU A 434 -13.10 19.94 -10.71
CA LEU A 434 -12.81 20.03 -9.28
C LEU A 434 -13.96 20.61 -8.46
N LYS A 435 -14.71 21.59 -9.00
CA LYS A 435 -15.94 22.11 -8.35
C LYS A 435 -17.02 21.04 -8.32
N ASN A 436 -17.25 20.35 -9.44
CA ASN A 436 -18.30 19.34 -9.57
C ASN A 436 -18.09 18.16 -8.62
N GLU A 437 -16.85 17.71 -8.44
CA GLU A 437 -16.51 16.65 -7.48
C GLU A 437 -16.40 17.13 -6.02
N GLY A 438 -16.68 18.41 -5.75
CA GLY A 438 -16.64 18.97 -4.40
C GLY A 438 -15.24 18.95 -3.77
N VAL A 439 -14.20 19.13 -4.58
CA VAL A 439 -12.81 19.27 -4.11
C VAL A 439 -12.52 20.72 -3.73
N ILE A 440 -12.96 21.67 -4.56
CA ILE A 440 -12.84 23.12 -4.30
C ILE A 440 -14.23 23.74 -4.07
N GLY A 441 -14.32 24.66 -3.11
CA GLY A 441 -15.55 25.40 -2.83
C GLY A 441 -15.61 26.75 -3.53
N HIS A 442 -14.46 27.38 -3.81
CA HIS A 442 -14.37 28.68 -4.46
C HIS A 442 -13.15 28.74 -5.39
N TYR A 443 -13.29 29.51 -6.47
CA TYR A 443 -12.22 29.81 -7.41
C TYR A 443 -12.41 31.21 -7.99
N CYS A 444 -11.37 32.03 -7.93
CA CYS A 444 -11.29 33.34 -8.56
C CYS A 444 -9.85 33.64 -9.02
N GLU A 445 -9.71 34.30 -10.17
CA GLU A 445 -8.45 34.88 -10.62
C GLU A 445 -8.35 36.31 -10.08
N LEU A 446 -7.32 36.63 -9.31
CA LEU A 446 -7.26 37.88 -8.55
C LEU A 446 -6.82 39.09 -9.39
N GLU A 447 -6.02 38.84 -10.42
CA GLU A 447 -5.54 39.85 -11.35
C GLU A 447 -6.07 39.54 -12.74
N LYS A 448 -6.26 40.55 -13.59
CA LYS A 448 -6.64 40.31 -14.98
C LYS A 448 -5.39 40.01 -15.81
N LEU A 449 -5.45 39.01 -16.68
CA LEU A 449 -4.38 38.79 -17.65
C LEU A 449 -4.25 40.00 -18.59
N PRO A 450 -3.03 40.43 -18.92
CA PRO A 450 -2.83 41.45 -19.93
C PRO A 450 -3.36 40.96 -21.29
N ASP A 451 -3.99 41.86 -22.03
CA ASP A 451 -4.53 41.57 -23.37
C ASP A 451 -3.41 41.61 -24.42
N VAL A 452 -2.51 40.63 -24.33
CA VAL A 452 -1.36 40.48 -25.23
C VAL A 452 -1.44 39.16 -25.99
N ARG A 453 -1.18 39.22 -27.30
CA ARG A 453 -1.24 38.03 -28.18
C ARG A 453 -0.09 37.05 -27.95
N GLN A 454 1.06 37.52 -27.49
CA GLN A 454 2.28 36.74 -27.27
C GLN A 454 2.89 37.08 -25.90
N GLY A 455 3.70 36.17 -25.36
CA GLY A 455 4.38 36.39 -24.07
C GLY A 455 3.48 36.30 -22.84
N TRP A 456 2.21 35.88 -22.98
CA TRP A 456 1.28 35.75 -21.87
C TRP A 456 1.54 34.54 -20.97
N HIS A 457 2.38 33.58 -21.41
CA HIS A 457 2.58 32.29 -20.75
C HIS A 457 3.04 32.45 -19.30
N ASP A 458 4.11 33.20 -19.07
CA ASP A 458 4.68 33.39 -17.73
C ASP A 458 3.74 34.19 -16.83
N THR A 459 3.08 35.22 -17.38
CA THR A 459 2.08 35.99 -16.64
C THR A 459 0.91 35.12 -16.24
N TRP A 460 0.45 34.22 -17.11
CA TRP A 460 -0.64 33.30 -16.83
C TRP A 460 -0.27 32.21 -15.82
N LEU A 461 0.95 31.68 -15.91
CA LEU A 461 1.46 30.69 -14.97
C LEU A 461 1.61 31.27 -13.55
N ASN A 462 2.03 32.53 -13.44
CA ASN A 462 2.31 33.22 -12.18
C ASN A 462 1.13 34.07 -11.67
N GLN A 463 0.04 34.17 -12.42
CA GLN A 463 -1.16 34.92 -12.02
C GLN A 463 -1.65 34.44 -10.64
N PRO A 464 -1.92 35.35 -9.70
CA PRO A 464 -2.40 34.99 -8.38
C PRO A 464 -3.86 34.49 -8.41
N LEU A 465 -4.10 33.40 -7.70
CA LEU A 465 -5.38 32.68 -7.66
C LEU A 465 -5.89 32.59 -6.22
N ASP A 466 -7.20 32.81 -6.06
CA ASP A 466 -7.93 32.47 -4.84
C ASP A 466 -8.70 31.17 -5.04
N ILE A 467 -8.17 30.08 -4.47
CA ILE A 467 -8.79 28.76 -4.49
C ILE A 467 -9.00 28.30 -3.06
N ARG A 468 -10.27 28.15 -2.67
CA ARG A 468 -10.65 27.81 -1.30
C ARG A 468 -11.23 26.40 -1.23
N PRO A 469 -10.95 25.65 -0.15
CA PRO A 469 -11.56 24.35 0.07
C PRO A 469 -13.07 24.45 0.26
N THR A 470 -13.78 23.33 0.17
CA THR A 470 -15.18 23.25 0.59
C THR A 470 -15.32 23.53 2.09
N GLN A 471 -16.54 23.80 2.57
CA GLN A 471 -16.76 24.05 4.00
C GLN A 471 -16.31 22.88 4.90
N GLU A 472 -16.48 21.65 4.42
CA GLU A 472 -16.03 20.43 5.11
C GLU A 472 -14.51 20.41 5.25
N SER A 473 -13.79 20.54 4.14
CA SER A 473 -12.32 20.59 4.11
C SER A 473 -11.76 21.81 4.85
N ALA A 474 -12.49 22.93 4.88
CA ALA A 474 -12.14 24.12 5.67
C ALA A 474 -12.23 23.86 7.18
N LYS A 475 -13.21 23.08 7.67
CA LYS A 475 -13.28 22.65 9.07
C LYS A 475 -12.06 21.79 9.45
N THR A 476 -11.67 20.86 8.58
CA THR A 476 -10.46 20.04 8.78
C THR A 476 -9.21 20.92 8.81
N GLN A 477 -9.12 21.90 7.92
CA GLN A 477 -8.01 22.87 7.89
C GLN A 477 -7.92 23.67 9.20
N ALA A 478 -9.04 24.19 9.69
CA ALA A 478 -9.10 24.92 10.95
C ALA A 478 -8.71 24.04 12.16
N ARG A 479 -9.08 22.76 12.16
CA ARG A 479 -8.66 21.81 13.20
C ARG A 479 -7.14 21.61 13.22
N LEU A 480 -6.53 21.44 12.05
CA LEU A 480 -5.07 21.29 11.90
C LEU A 480 -4.34 22.54 12.40
N ALA A 481 -4.80 23.72 11.98
CA ALA A 481 -4.24 25.00 12.38
C ALA A 481 -4.33 25.23 13.91
N ARG A 482 -5.49 24.98 14.53
CA ARG A 482 -5.65 25.03 16.01
C ARG A 482 -4.70 24.09 16.72
N THR A 483 -4.48 22.90 16.17
CA THR A 483 -3.56 21.91 16.74
C THR A 483 -2.12 22.39 16.66
N ALA A 484 -1.71 22.96 15.52
CA ALA A 484 -0.41 23.55 15.32
C ALA A 484 -0.16 24.76 16.25
N GLU A 485 -1.15 25.63 16.42
CA GLU A 485 -1.06 26.80 17.31
C GLU A 485 -0.88 26.39 18.78
N ARG A 486 -1.67 25.41 19.26
CA ARG A 486 -1.52 24.86 20.61
C ARG A 486 -0.12 24.28 20.83
N ALA A 487 0.45 23.59 19.84
CA ALA A 487 1.81 23.08 19.90
C ALA A 487 2.85 24.21 19.99
N LYS A 488 2.70 25.28 19.18
CA LYS A 488 3.59 26.46 19.23
C LYS A 488 3.52 27.17 20.58
N ARG A 489 2.34 27.35 21.17
CA ARG A 489 2.16 28.01 22.49
C ARG A 489 2.82 27.23 23.62
N ARG A 490 2.70 25.90 23.63
CA ARG A 490 3.33 25.03 24.64
C ARG A 490 4.86 25.00 24.56
N GLY A 491 5.43 25.26 23.39
CA GLY A 491 6.87 25.33 23.18
C GLY A 491 7.52 26.68 23.50
N ARG A 492 6.73 27.74 23.75
CA ARG A 492 7.28 29.04 24.14
C ARG A 492 7.59 29.06 25.64
N PRO A 493 8.80 29.44 26.07
CA PRO A 493 9.07 29.67 27.48
C PRO A 493 8.12 30.75 28.01
N PRO A 494 7.65 30.65 29.27
CA PRO A 494 6.78 31.67 29.86
C PRO A 494 7.48 33.02 29.78
N LYS A 495 6.75 34.03 29.29
CA LYS A 495 7.27 35.40 29.19
C LYS A 495 7.62 35.83 30.62
N LYS A 496 8.92 35.96 30.94
CA LYS A 496 9.36 36.48 32.23
C LYS A 496 8.70 37.85 32.40
N ILE A 497 7.80 37.96 33.38
CA ILE A 497 7.24 39.24 33.78
C ILE A 497 8.38 39.96 34.48
N THR A 498 8.99 40.92 33.79
CA THR A 498 9.91 41.88 34.41
C THR A 498 9.06 42.79 35.29
N SER A 499 9.15 42.57 36.60
CA SER A 499 8.63 43.45 37.66
C SER A 499 9.44 44.72 37.78
#